data_AF-A0A382TSJ6-F1
#
_entry.id   AF-A0A382TSJ6-F1
#
_cell.length_a   1.000
_cell.length_b   1.000
_cell.length_c   1.000
_cell.angle_alpha   90.00
_cell.angle_beta   90.00
_cell.angle_gamma   90.00
#
_symmetry.space_group_name_H-M   'P 1'
#
loop_
_entity.id
_entity.type
_entity.pdbx_description
1 polymer ?
#
loop_
_entity_poly.entity_id
_entity_poly.type
_entity_poly.pdbx_seq_one_letter_code
_entity_poly.pdbx_strand_id
1 'polypeptide(L)'
;TDNLIYTSDLNSGGTIPGTNIIGSAPDGAHDSPTDGYVEGTTHIYAGQTAGSISLSQTNFLDQFPATPTNPTLCDGLGNCFDVIRENGQTVSGGQQLPGYAAGYVIKDPPYSIATNSGQGDTNECADFYVEWHAIDGPISESGLGDLIGVDEELDYDPDGDQTLGDGTDFDRIWSLEEVTVTNMELNCGFNYPIFGDVSDESSLNGCTGQVVQGHEGHMWDETNCAAYGNLKTYNCAMFESTQDDAYLGDDSDHDYNGTNGRLILKFDPMCTHDIMVRHVMLEFIEVGAGAESCLSDYG
;
A
#
# COMPACT_ATOMS: atom_id res chain seq x y z
N THR A 1 -9.20 -11.92 23.78
CA THR A 1 -7.96 -11.16 24.02
C THR A 1 -6.92 -11.80 23.16
N ASP A 2 -6.49 -11.10 22.13
CA ASP A 2 -5.53 -11.63 21.17
C ASP A 2 -4.20 -11.79 21.90
N ASN A 3 -3.69 -13.02 21.91
CA ASN A 3 -2.44 -13.33 22.59
C ASN A 3 -1.29 -13.01 21.64
N LEU A 4 -0.43 -12.09 22.05
CA LEU A 4 0.85 -11.85 21.40
C LEU A 4 1.87 -12.87 21.92
N ILE A 5 2.40 -13.73 21.05
CA ILE A 5 3.46 -14.67 21.42
C ILE A 5 4.77 -14.25 20.73
N TYR A 6 5.73 -13.83 21.55
CA TYR A 6 7.06 -13.44 21.08
C TYR A 6 8.16 -14.08 21.91
N THR A 7 9.37 -14.18 21.34
CA THR A 7 10.58 -14.59 22.05
C THR A 7 11.72 -13.66 21.69
N SER A 8 12.69 -13.48 22.58
CA SER A 8 13.91 -12.72 22.28
C SER A 8 15.13 -13.31 22.97
N ASP A 9 16.27 -13.21 22.30
CA ASP A 9 17.59 -13.54 22.83
C ASP A 9 18.61 -12.51 22.35
N LEU A 10 18.99 -11.58 23.25
CA LEU A 10 19.98 -10.55 22.97
C LEU A 10 21.39 -11.11 22.72
N ASN A 11 21.64 -12.38 23.09
CA ASN A 11 22.95 -13.03 22.97
C ASN A 11 23.03 -14.02 21.81
N SER A 12 22.03 -14.07 20.94
CA SER A 12 22.01 -15.04 19.82
C SER A 12 23.14 -14.79 18.81
N GLY A 13 23.67 -13.57 18.75
CA GLY A 13 24.86 -13.24 17.96
C GLY A 13 24.66 -13.32 16.46
N GLY A 14 23.42 -13.16 15.99
CA GLY A 14 23.09 -13.09 14.58
C GLY A 14 23.71 -11.86 13.90
N THR A 15 23.65 -11.83 12.58
CA THR A 15 24.08 -10.67 11.78
C THR A 15 22.90 -10.12 11.01
N ILE A 16 22.68 -8.81 11.13
CA ILE A 16 21.64 -8.12 10.35
C ILE A 16 22.04 -8.17 8.87
N PRO A 17 21.19 -8.73 7.98
CA PRO A 17 21.50 -8.83 6.57
C PRO A 17 21.56 -7.43 5.94
N GLY A 18 22.42 -7.23 4.92
CA GLY A 18 22.48 -5.94 4.19
C GLY A 18 21.46 -5.82 3.06
N THR A 19 20.57 -6.80 2.91
CA THR A 19 19.59 -6.88 1.82
C THR A 19 18.28 -7.41 2.38
N ASN A 20 17.16 -7.02 1.78
CA ASN A 20 15.84 -7.58 2.08
C ASN A 20 15.69 -9.04 1.59
N ILE A 21 14.50 -9.63 1.75
CA ILE A 21 14.16 -11.00 1.33
C ILE A 21 14.41 -11.27 -0.16
N ILE A 22 14.22 -10.28 -1.03
CA ILE A 22 14.48 -10.40 -2.47
C ILE A 22 15.92 -10.07 -2.85
N GLY A 23 16.80 -9.87 -1.86
CA GLY A 23 18.22 -9.64 -2.06
C GLY A 23 18.55 -8.26 -2.61
N SER A 24 17.65 -7.30 -2.42
CA SER A 24 17.84 -5.89 -2.75
C SER A 24 18.35 -5.13 -1.53
N ALA A 25 19.34 -4.26 -1.74
CA ALA A 25 19.84 -3.39 -0.67
C ALA A 25 18.83 -2.25 -0.45
N PRO A 26 18.41 -1.99 0.79
CA PRO A 26 17.57 -0.84 1.11
C PRO A 26 18.47 0.39 1.24
N ASP A 27 19.01 0.88 0.13
CA ASP A 27 19.98 1.98 0.05
C ASP A 27 19.41 3.26 -0.59
N GLY A 28 18.13 3.23 -0.98
CA GLY A 28 17.44 4.32 -1.68
C GLY A 28 17.83 4.46 -3.15
N ALA A 29 18.80 3.67 -3.64
CA ALA A 29 19.19 3.61 -5.04
C ALA A 29 18.44 2.46 -5.72
N HIS A 30 17.15 2.68 -5.97
CA HIS A 30 16.38 1.77 -6.81
C HIS A 30 16.76 2.01 -8.27
N ASP A 31 16.86 0.96 -9.09
CA ASP A 31 17.03 1.04 -10.56
C ASP A 31 15.80 1.68 -11.28
N SER A 32 14.92 2.35 -10.51
CA SER A 32 13.78 3.15 -10.97
C SER A 32 14.23 4.60 -11.22
N PRO A 33 13.98 5.18 -12.42
CA PRO A 33 14.53 6.49 -12.79
C PRO A 33 14.00 7.71 -12.02
N THR A 34 12.97 7.58 -11.19
CA THR A 34 12.22 8.75 -10.68
C THR A 34 11.98 8.81 -9.18
N ASP A 35 12.19 7.73 -8.42
CA ASP A 35 11.89 7.71 -6.98
C ASP A 35 13.01 7.05 -6.20
N GLY A 36 13.75 7.85 -5.43
CA GLY A 36 14.85 7.38 -4.59
C GLY A 36 15.00 8.28 -3.37
N TYR A 37 14.99 7.65 -2.19
CA TYR A 37 15.35 8.30 -0.93
C TYR A 37 16.77 8.87 -1.00
N VAL A 38 17.08 9.83 -0.12
CA VAL A 38 18.39 10.47 -0.06
C VAL A 38 19.49 9.43 0.17
N GLU A 39 20.46 9.41 -0.75
CA GLU A 39 21.62 8.53 -0.82
C GLU A 39 22.31 8.35 0.57
N GLY A 40 22.46 7.09 1.01
CA GLY A 40 23.39 6.68 2.06
C GLY A 40 22.84 6.45 3.48
N THR A 41 21.52 6.29 3.68
CA THR A 41 20.94 6.55 5.02
C THR A 41 20.00 5.51 5.61
N THR A 42 19.61 4.47 4.88
CA THR A 42 18.41 3.68 5.24
C THR A 42 18.66 2.37 5.97
N HIS A 43 19.90 1.87 6.09
CA HIS A 43 20.19 0.59 6.78
C HIS A 43 21.46 0.63 7.63
N ILE A 44 21.47 1.51 8.62
CA ILE A 44 22.66 1.84 9.43
C ILE A 44 23.23 0.66 10.26
N TYR A 45 22.43 -0.39 10.46
CA TYR A 45 22.81 -1.59 11.20
C TYR A 45 23.14 -2.80 10.34
N ALA A 46 23.13 -2.67 9.01
CA ALA A 46 23.53 -3.73 8.10
C ALA A 46 24.92 -4.30 8.47
N GLY A 47 25.02 -5.62 8.57
CA GLY A 47 26.26 -6.33 8.90
C GLY A 47 26.67 -6.27 10.38
N GLN A 48 25.92 -5.58 11.24
CA GLN A 48 26.20 -5.55 12.68
C GLN A 48 25.73 -6.84 13.37
N THR A 49 26.37 -7.17 14.50
CA THR A 49 25.92 -8.25 15.36
C THR A 49 24.67 -7.82 16.12
N ALA A 50 23.65 -8.67 16.14
CA ALA A 50 22.40 -8.45 16.83
C ALA A 50 21.95 -9.69 17.60
N GLY A 51 21.06 -9.48 18.57
CA GLY A 51 20.21 -10.53 19.11
C GLY A 51 19.11 -10.93 18.14
N SER A 52 18.30 -11.91 18.54
CA SER A 52 17.16 -12.38 17.76
C SER A 52 15.85 -12.09 18.49
N ILE A 53 14.80 -11.87 17.72
CA ILE A 53 13.43 -11.73 18.20
C ILE A 53 12.50 -12.48 17.24
N SER A 54 11.44 -13.09 17.77
CA SER A 54 10.39 -13.73 16.96
C SER A 54 9.03 -13.20 17.33
N LEU A 55 8.12 -13.23 16.37
CA LEU A 55 6.69 -13.07 16.59
C LEU A 55 5.96 -14.24 15.93
N SER A 56 5.23 -15.04 16.71
CA SER A 56 4.60 -16.27 16.24
C SER A 56 3.10 -16.33 16.51
N GLN A 57 2.51 -15.23 16.98
CA GLN A 57 1.06 -15.06 17.08
C GLN A 57 0.73 -13.57 17.20
N THR A 58 -0.05 -13.06 16.26
CA THR A 58 -0.55 -11.68 16.20
C THR A 58 -1.67 -11.58 15.16
N ASN A 59 -2.58 -10.62 15.31
CA ASN A 59 -3.62 -10.31 14.32
C ASN A 59 -3.32 -9.02 13.54
N PHE A 60 -2.21 -8.35 13.84
CA PHE A 60 -1.95 -6.96 13.41
C PHE A 60 -0.51 -6.70 12.93
N LEU A 61 0.40 -7.68 13.08
CA LEU A 61 1.77 -7.60 12.57
C LEU A 61 2.07 -8.86 11.76
N ASP A 62 3.16 -8.83 11.00
CA ASP A 62 3.69 -10.05 10.38
C ASP A 62 4.24 -10.99 11.44
N GLN A 63 4.10 -12.29 11.20
CA GLN A 63 4.90 -13.27 11.92
C GLN A 63 6.32 -13.32 11.35
N PHE A 64 7.30 -13.61 12.23
CA PHE A 64 8.68 -13.76 11.80
C PHE A 64 9.45 -14.65 12.78
N PRO A 65 10.36 -15.52 12.29
CA PRO A 65 11.11 -16.44 13.13
C PRO A 65 12.30 -15.74 13.81
N ALA A 66 12.74 -16.28 14.95
CA ALA A 66 13.99 -15.86 15.58
C ALA A 66 15.23 -16.37 14.83
N THR A 67 15.08 -17.45 14.05
CA THR A 67 16.18 -18.04 13.26
C THR A 67 16.01 -17.64 11.79
N PRO A 68 17.00 -16.95 11.19
CA PRO A 68 16.98 -16.59 9.77
C PRO A 68 16.71 -17.80 8.88
N THR A 69 15.66 -17.68 8.07
CA THR A 69 15.24 -18.73 7.14
C THR A 69 14.96 -18.10 5.78
N ASN A 70 15.45 -18.70 4.70
CA ASN A 70 15.09 -18.24 3.36
C ASN A 70 13.65 -18.66 3.04
N PRO A 71 12.72 -17.70 2.88
CA PRO A 71 11.33 -18.03 2.60
C PRO A 71 11.17 -18.52 1.16
N THR A 72 10.04 -19.18 0.91
CA THR A 72 9.52 -19.50 -0.42
C THR A 72 8.16 -18.85 -0.58
N LEU A 73 7.83 -18.40 -1.79
CA LEU A 73 6.52 -17.84 -2.08
C LEU A 73 5.56 -18.97 -2.51
N CYS A 74 5.15 -19.78 -1.54
CA CYS A 74 4.34 -20.98 -1.74
C CYS A 74 3.31 -21.17 -0.64
N ASP A 75 2.23 -21.90 -0.92
CA ASP A 75 1.15 -22.25 0.02
C ASP A 75 1.45 -23.49 0.89
N GLY A 76 2.63 -24.10 0.75
CA GLY A 76 2.98 -25.34 1.46
C GLY A 76 2.33 -26.62 0.90
N LEU A 77 1.43 -26.53 -0.07
CA LEU A 77 0.89 -27.66 -0.86
C LEU A 77 1.65 -27.87 -2.18
N GLY A 78 2.57 -26.96 -2.50
CA GLY A 78 3.46 -27.05 -3.65
C GLY A 78 3.05 -26.15 -4.81
N ASN A 79 2.03 -25.30 -4.63
CA ASN A 79 1.75 -24.20 -5.52
C ASN A 79 2.63 -23.01 -5.10
N CYS A 80 3.23 -22.33 -6.08
CA CYS A 80 4.20 -21.28 -5.82
C CYS A 80 4.20 -20.25 -6.94
N PHE A 81 4.53 -19.00 -6.59
CA PHE A 81 4.73 -17.92 -7.55
C PHE A 81 6.22 -17.73 -7.90
N ASP A 82 6.48 -17.36 -9.16
CA ASP A 82 7.80 -16.88 -9.57
C ASP A 82 8.03 -15.46 -9.03
N VAL A 83 9.25 -15.16 -8.58
CA VAL A 83 9.63 -13.82 -8.11
C VAL A 83 10.63 -13.20 -9.08
N ILE A 84 10.26 -12.07 -9.69
CA ILE A 84 11.14 -11.27 -10.54
C ILE A 84 11.81 -10.22 -9.65
N ARG A 85 13.13 -10.30 -9.56
CA ARG A 85 13.95 -9.36 -8.78
C ARG A 85 14.20 -8.08 -9.56
N GLU A 86 14.58 -7.00 -8.86
CA GLU A 86 14.90 -5.69 -9.46
C GLU A 86 15.94 -5.79 -10.59
N ASN A 87 16.92 -6.70 -10.47
CA ASN A 87 17.94 -6.93 -11.48
C ASN A 87 17.46 -7.76 -12.71
N GLY A 88 16.16 -8.03 -12.82
CA GLY A 88 15.52 -8.80 -13.89
C GLY A 88 15.70 -10.31 -13.79
N GLN A 89 16.34 -10.84 -12.74
CA GLN A 89 16.45 -12.28 -12.52
C GLN A 89 15.17 -12.85 -11.93
N THR A 90 14.73 -13.98 -12.49
CA THR A 90 13.59 -14.75 -11.95
C THR A 90 14.09 -15.80 -10.97
N VAL A 91 13.54 -15.80 -9.76
CA VAL A 91 13.58 -16.93 -8.83
C VAL A 91 12.32 -17.74 -9.08
N SER A 92 12.46 -18.99 -9.52
CA SER A 92 11.30 -19.80 -9.85
C SER A 92 10.52 -20.19 -8.60
N GLY A 93 9.20 -20.35 -8.73
CA GLY A 93 8.33 -20.82 -7.66
C GLY A 93 8.87 -22.09 -7.00
N GLY A 94 8.82 -22.13 -5.68
CA GLY A 94 9.36 -23.23 -4.87
C GLY A 94 10.87 -23.14 -4.60
N GLN A 95 11.59 -22.21 -5.25
CA GLN A 95 12.97 -21.91 -4.88
C GLN A 95 13.01 -20.94 -3.71
N GLN A 96 14.02 -21.11 -2.86
CA GLN A 96 14.28 -20.21 -1.74
C GLN A 96 14.67 -18.83 -2.26
N LEU A 97 14.07 -17.79 -1.68
CA LEU A 97 14.42 -16.41 -1.93
C LEU A 97 15.81 -16.09 -1.36
N PRO A 98 16.56 -15.15 -1.97
CA PRO A 98 17.97 -14.94 -1.64
C PRO A 98 18.21 -14.34 -0.25
N GLY A 99 17.25 -13.59 0.30
CA GLY A 99 17.30 -13.03 1.65
C GLY A 99 16.57 -13.88 2.67
N TYR A 100 16.58 -13.43 3.92
CA TYR A 100 16.04 -14.16 5.07
C TYR A 100 14.79 -13.49 5.63
N ALA A 101 13.82 -14.30 6.04
CA ALA A 101 12.80 -13.89 7.00
C ALA A 101 13.34 -14.15 8.41
N ALA A 102 13.42 -13.09 9.23
CA ALA A 102 13.79 -13.16 10.64
C ALA A 102 13.58 -11.81 11.35
N GLY A 103 13.55 -11.86 12.68
CA GLY A 103 13.63 -10.68 13.54
C GLY A 103 14.99 -10.54 14.24
N TYR A 104 15.50 -9.32 14.26
CA TYR A 104 16.77 -8.89 14.84
C TYR A 104 16.53 -7.81 15.90
N VAL A 105 17.35 -7.80 16.95
CA VAL A 105 17.24 -6.81 18.02
C VAL A 105 18.62 -6.37 18.52
N ILE A 106 18.80 -5.07 18.73
CA ILE A 106 19.98 -4.47 19.35
C ILE A 106 19.53 -3.73 20.60
N LYS A 107 20.12 -4.05 21.76
CA LYS A 107 19.98 -3.25 23.00
C LYS A 107 20.99 -2.11 22.97
N ASP A 108 20.57 -0.93 23.43
CA ASP A 108 21.39 0.29 23.48
C ASP A 108 22.03 0.60 22.10
N PRO A 109 21.21 0.74 21.03
CA PRO A 109 21.74 1.01 19.70
C PRO A 109 22.58 2.29 19.73
N PRO A 110 23.76 2.35 19.06
CA PRO A 110 24.63 3.53 19.13
C PRO A 110 24.14 4.75 18.35
N TYR A 111 23.18 4.56 17.44
CA TYR A 111 22.69 5.54 16.47
C TYR A 111 21.17 5.44 16.37
N SER A 112 20.49 6.54 16.03
CA SER A 112 19.04 6.50 15.80
C SER A 112 18.69 6.39 14.31
N ILE A 113 17.68 5.59 13.99
CA ILE A 113 17.05 5.53 12.65
C ILE A 113 16.03 6.64 12.42
N ALA A 114 15.57 7.32 13.48
CA ALA A 114 14.54 8.36 13.39
C ALA A 114 15.09 9.72 12.91
N THR A 115 16.42 9.87 12.87
CA THR A 115 17.06 11.14 12.50
C THR A 115 17.45 11.18 11.02
N ASN A 116 16.87 12.13 10.29
CA ASN A 116 17.05 12.34 8.84
C ASN A 116 18.46 12.83 8.41
N SER A 117 19.48 12.73 9.26
CA SER A 117 20.82 13.30 8.99
C SER A 117 21.72 12.38 8.14
N GLY A 118 21.31 11.13 7.94
CA GLY A 118 22.04 10.21 7.07
C GLY A 118 23.40 9.74 7.58
N GLN A 119 23.74 10.05 8.83
CA GLN A 119 24.93 9.53 9.48
C GLN A 119 24.61 8.73 10.75
N GLY A 120 23.31 8.50 11.04
CA GLY A 120 22.87 7.97 12.32
C GLY A 120 23.29 8.95 13.41
N ASP A 121 22.44 9.91 13.76
CA ASP A 121 22.76 10.75 14.91
C ASP A 121 22.93 9.83 16.12
N THR A 122 23.85 10.19 17.03
CA THR A 122 24.08 9.41 18.25
C THR A 122 22.74 9.14 18.92
N ASN A 123 22.49 7.89 19.26
CA ASN A 123 21.24 7.54 19.91
C ASN A 123 21.18 8.20 21.29
N GLU A 124 20.24 9.11 21.47
CA GLU A 124 20.01 9.80 22.74
C GLU A 124 18.87 9.18 23.55
N CYS A 125 18.03 8.32 22.95
CA CYS A 125 16.74 7.95 23.55
C CYS A 125 16.25 6.51 23.35
N ALA A 126 16.63 5.82 22.27
CA ALA A 126 16.14 4.47 21.99
C ALA A 126 16.84 3.43 22.88
N ASP A 127 16.09 2.60 23.58
CA ASP A 127 16.62 1.49 24.36
C ASP A 127 16.84 0.25 23.52
N PHE A 128 16.01 0.07 22.49
CA PHE A 128 16.05 -1.07 21.59
C PHE A 128 15.86 -0.62 20.15
N TYR A 129 16.64 -1.22 19.26
CA TYR A 129 16.36 -1.27 17.84
C TYR A 129 15.83 -2.66 17.49
N VAL A 130 14.73 -2.73 16.75
CA VAL A 130 14.14 -3.98 16.28
C VAL A 130 13.95 -3.89 14.78
N GLU A 131 14.41 -4.92 14.07
CA GLU A 131 14.27 -5.04 12.62
C GLU A 131 13.70 -6.41 12.29
N TRP A 132 12.74 -6.49 11.37
CA TRP A 132 12.34 -7.77 10.80
C TRP A 132 12.06 -7.67 9.32
N HIS A 133 12.25 -8.81 8.68
CA HIS A 133 12.06 -8.98 7.26
C HIS A 133 10.94 -10.00 7.06
N ALA A 134 9.92 -9.60 6.32
CA ALA A 134 8.75 -10.41 6.01
C ALA A 134 8.41 -10.32 4.52
N ILE A 135 7.84 -11.39 3.99
CA ILE A 135 7.21 -11.43 2.67
C ILE A 135 5.88 -12.16 2.85
N ASP A 136 4.87 -11.78 2.08
CA ASP A 136 3.62 -12.51 2.06
C ASP A 136 3.84 -14.01 1.82
N GLY A 137 3.06 -14.83 2.53
CA GLY A 137 3.21 -16.27 2.60
C GLY A 137 3.21 -16.84 4.03
N PRO A 138 3.39 -18.17 4.15
CA PRO A 138 3.06 -18.94 5.35
C PRO A 138 3.99 -18.66 6.55
N ILE A 139 5.18 -18.09 6.33
CA ILE A 139 6.07 -17.70 7.42
C ILE A 139 5.57 -16.41 8.10
N SER A 140 5.03 -15.49 7.30
CA SER A 140 4.53 -14.21 7.79
C SER A 140 3.07 -14.26 8.20
N GLU A 141 2.36 -15.34 7.81
CA GLU A 141 0.91 -15.50 7.90
C GLU A 141 0.19 -14.27 7.33
N SER A 142 0.55 -13.89 6.10
CA SER A 142 0.01 -12.70 5.44
C SER A 142 -0.14 -12.84 3.93
N GLY A 143 -1.22 -12.27 3.38
CA GLY A 143 -1.33 -11.75 2.01
C GLY A 143 -1.44 -12.75 0.86
N LEU A 144 -1.16 -14.04 1.07
CA LEU A 144 -1.25 -15.09 0.03
C LEU A 144 -2.32 -16.15 0.31
N GLY A 145 -3.11 -15.97 1.37
CA GLY A 145 -3.97 -17.03 1.86
C GLY A 145 -3.17 -18.24 2.38
N ASP A 146 -3.92 -19.24 2.85
CA ASP A 146 -3.44 -20.58 3.17
C ASP A 146 -3.34 -21.48 1.92
N LEU A 147 -4.04 -21.16 0.81
CA LEU A 147 -4.09 -21.96 -0.42
C LEU A 147 -3.96 -21.10 -1.69
N ILE A 148 -2.93 -21.36 -2.50
CA ILE A 148 -2.80 -20.71 -3.82
C ILE A 148 -3.71 -21.42 -4.84
N GLY A 149 -4.37 -20.64 -5.69
CA GLY A 149 -5.40 -21.03 -6.65
C GLY A 149 -6.81 -21.05 -6.07
N VAL A 150 -7.00 -20.55 -4.85
CA VAL A 150 -8.28 -20.49 -4.14
C VAL A 150 -8.44 -19.09 -3.58
N ASP A 151 -9.59 -18.49 -3.87
CA ASP A 151 -10.05 -17.28 -3.20
C ASP A 151 -10.62 -17.65 -1.82
N GLU A 152 -9.90 -17.23 -0.79
CA GLU A 152 -10.14 -17.58 0.61
C GLU A 152 -10.80 -16.46 1.40
N GLU A 153 -11.04 -15.34 0.74
CA GLU A 153 -11.72 -14.20 1.32
C GLU A 153 -13.22 -14.52 1.40
N LEU A 154 -13.78 -14.34 2.59
CA LEU A 154 -15.22 -14.18 2.73
C LEU A 154 -15.47 -12.68 2.75
N ASP A 155 -15.60 -12.06 1.57
CA ASP A 155 -16.05 -10.67 1.55
C ASP A 155 -17.44 -10.60 2.20
N TYR A 156 -17.62 -9.62 3.08
CA TYR A 156 -18.89 -9.39 3.73
C TYR A 156 -19.83 -8.77 2.69
N ASP A 157 -20.57 -9.62 1.97
CA ASP A 157 -21.67 -9.17 1.13
C ASP A 157 -22.91 -8.81 2.00
N PRO A 158 -23.29 -7.52 2.10
CA PRO A 158 -24.50 -7.12 2.81
C PRO A 158 -25.79 -7.62 2.15
N ASP A 159 -25.75 -8.05 0.89
CA ASP A 159 -26.89 -8.57 0.12
C ASP A 159 -27.08 -10.08 0.27
N GLY A 160 -26.15 -10.77 0.95
CA GLY A 160 -26.27 -12.18 1.33
C GLY A 160 -26.15 -13.18 0.16
N ASP A 161 -25.63 -12.73 -0.98
CA ASP A 161 -25.02 -13.62 -1.96
C ASP A 161 -23.67 -14.07 -1.40
N GLN A 162 -23.40 -15.36 -1.41
CA GLN A 162 -22.08 -15.86 -1.03
C GLN A 162 -21.16 -15.63 -2.22
N THR A 163 -20.80 -14.37 -2.46
CA THR A 163 -19.74 -14.07 -3.40
C THR A 163 -18.46 -14.68 -2.82
N LEU A 164 -17.86 -15.59 -3.59
CA LEU A 164 -16.42 -15.81 -3.58
C LEU A 164 -15.80 -14.42 -3.53
N GLY A 165 -14.79 -14.17 -2.70
CA GLY A 165 -14.12 -12.89 -2.54
C GLY A 165 -13.65 -12.21 -3.84
N ASP A 166 -12.50 -11.58 -3.84
CA ASP A 166 -12.08 -10.80 -5.00
C ASP A 166 -11.70 -11.66 -6.23
N GLY A 167 -11.80 -12.99 -6.10
CA GLY A 167 -11.48 -13.98 -7.11
C GLY A 167 -9.99 -14.26 -7.26
N THR A 168 -9.17 -13.77 -6.34
CA THR A 168 -7.70 -13.89 -6.36
C THR A 168 -7.18 -14.68 -5.15
N ASP A 169 -5.89 -15.00 -5.18
CA ASP A 169 -5.20 -15.72 -4.09
C ASP A 169 -4.69 -14.74 -3.01
N PHE A 170 -5.10 -13.47 -3.03
CA PHE A 170 -4.45 -12.39 -2.28
C PHE A 170 -5.39 -11.72 -1.27
N ASP A 171 -5.27 -12.09 0.00
CA ASP A 171 -6.08 -11.53 1.09
C ASP A 171 -5.86 -10.02 1.35
N ARG A 172 -4.89 -9.38 0.67
CA ARG A 172 -4.56 -7.95 0.82
C ARG A 172 -4.60 -7.28 -0.54
N ILE A 173 -5.75 -6.72 -0.85
CA ILE A 173 -5.95 -5.95 -2.08
C ILE A 173 -5.74 -4.47 -1.73
N TRP A 174 -4.72 -3.86 -2.31
CA TRP A 174 -4.52 -2.40 -2.24
C TRP A 174 -5.35 -1.69 -3.32
N SER A 175 -6.54 -2.20 -3.63
CA SER A 175 -7.43 -1.53 -4.57
C SER A 175 -8.01 -0.29 -3.89
N LEU A 176 -8.09 0.80 -4.65
CA LEU A 176 -9.02 1.86 -4.32
C LEU A 176 -10.40 1.24 -4.54
N GLU A 177 -11.05 0.73 -3.49
CA GLU A 177 -12.35 0.04 -3.60
C GLU A 177 -13.44 0.97 -4.13
N GLU A 178 -13.35 2.25 -3.78
CA GLU A 178 -14.29 3.27 -4.24
C GLU A 178 -13.56 4.59 -4.44
N VAL A 179 -14.05 5.41 -5.36
CA VAL A 179 -13.53 6.77 -5.58
C VAL A 179 -14.48 7.80 -4.99
N THR A 180 -13.92 8.93 -4.56
CA THR A 180 -14.72 10.02 -4.01
C THR A 180 -15.62 10.61 -5.11
N VAL A 181 -16.90 10.77 -4.80
CA VAL A 181 -17.92 11.37 -5.67
C VAL A 181 -18.78 12.36 -4.89
N THR A 182 -19.29 13.37 -5.58
CA THR A 182 -20.30 14.29 -5.04
C THR A 182 -21.67 13.90 -5.59
N ASN A 183 -22.61 13.55 -4.71
CA ASN A 183 -24.00 13.30 -5.11
C ASN A 183 -24.61 14.55 -5.74
N MET A 184 -25.46 14.37 -6.74
CA MET A 184 -26.10 15.47 -7.46
C MET A 184 -27.61 15.36 -7.40
N GLU A 185 -28.28 16.49 -7.27
CA GLU A 185 -29.74 16.55 -7.17
C GLU A 185 -30.40 16.29 -8.54
N LEU A 186 -31.36 15.35 -8.57
CA LEU A 186 -32.06 14.96 -9.81
C LEU A 186 -32.83 16.12 -10.44
N ASN A 187 -33.31 17.07 -9.63
CA ASN A 187 -34.03 18.26 -10.10
C ASN A 187 -33.13 19.24 -10.89
N CYS A 188 -31.81 19.11 -10.77
CA CYS A 188 -30.81 19.85 -11.55
C CYS A 188 -30.43 19.13 -12.86
N GLY A 189 -31.10 18.02 -13.19
CA GLY A 189 -30.88 17.29 -14.43
C GLY A 189 -29.69 16.35 -14.40
N PHE A 190 -29.16 16.02 -13.22
CA PHE A 190 -28.14 14.99 -13.05
C PHE A 190 -28.79 13.64 -12.74
N ASN A 191 -28.29 12.58 -13.39
CA ASN A 191 -28.72 11.20 -13.21
C ASN A 191 -27.65 10.30 -12.58
N TYR A 192 -26.44 10.83 -12.40
CA TYR A 192 -25.28 10.22 -11.76
C TYR A 192 -24.54 11.30 -10.97
N PRO A 193 -23.74 10.93 -9.94
CA PRO A 193 -22.91 11.88 -9.21
C PRO A 193 -21.75 12.38 -10.08
N ILE A 194 -20.93 13.29 -9.55
CA ILE A 194 -19.70 13.77 -10.21
C ILE A 194 -18.49 13.18 -9.49
N PHE A 195 -17.48 12.71 -10.22
CA PHE A 195 -16.23 12.27 -9.61
C PHE A 195 -15.48 13.44 -8.96
N GLY A 196 -14.98 13.22 -7.74
CA GLY A 196 -14.34 14.23 -6.90
C GLY A 196 -15.31 14.98 -5.98
N ASP A 197 -14.76 15.91 -5.21
CA ASP A 197 -15.52 16.87 -4.41
C ASP A 197 -15.75 18.15 -5.24
N VAL A 198 -17.00 18.37 -5.64
CA VAL A 198 -17.45 19.59 -6.33
C VAL A 198 -18.41 20.42 -5.48
N SER A 199 -18.44 20.19 -4.16
CA SER A 199 -19.38 20.86 -3.26
C SER A 199 -19.20 22.38 -3.20
N ASP A 200 -17.98 22.86 -3.43
CA ASP A 200 -17.62 24.28 -3.46
C ASP A 200 -17.75 24.92 -4.86
N GLU A 201 -18.18 24.16 -5.87
CA GLU A 201 -18.31 24.66 -7.24
C GLU A 201 -19.49 25.63 -7.35
N SER A 202 -19.17 26.91 -7.55
CA SER A 202 -20.16 27.98 -7.62
C SER A 202 -21.22 27.78 -8.72
N SER A 203 -20.85 27.08 -9.81
CA SER A 203 -21.75 26.75 -10.92
C SER A 203 -22.73 25.62 -10.60
N LEU A 204 -22.52 24.89 -9.50
CA LEU A 204 -23.35 23.79 -9.02
C LEU A 204 -24.09 24.12 -7.71
N ASN A 205 -24.09 25.39 -7.29
CA ASN A 205 -24.72 25.81 -6.04
C ASN A 205 -26.21 25.43 -6.00
N GLY A 206 -26.60 24.66 -4.99
CA GLY A 206 -27.96 24.14 -4.81
C GLY A 206 -28.27 22.87 -5.60
N CYS A 207 -27.29 22.32 -6.32
CA CYS A 207 -27.37 21.06 -7.05
C CYS A 207 -26.45 19.96 -6.50
N THR A 208 -25.53 20.29 -5.60
CA THR A 208 -24.63 19.36 -4.92
C THR A 208 -25.27 18.79 -3.65
N GLY A 209 -25.03 17.51 -3.43
CA GLY A 209 -25.42 16.74 -2.25
C GLY A 209 -24.22 16.35 -1.40
N GLN A 210 -24.32 15.22 -0.71
CA GLN A 210 -23.22 14.69 0.11
C GLN A 210 -22.04 14.22 -0.76
N VAL A 211 -20.82 14.46 -0.27
CA VAL A 211 -19.61 13.82 -0.78
C VAL A 211 -19.52 12.44 -0.16
N VAL A 212 -19.48 11.41 -0.99
CA VAL A 212 -19.48 10.00 -0.60
C VAL A 212 -18.46 9.24 -1.44
N GLN A 213 -18.30 7.95 -1.16
CA GLN A 213 -17.56 7.04 -2.02
C GLN A 213 -18.52 6.40 -3.03
N GLY A 214 -18.03 6.09 -4.23
CA GLY A 214 -18.83 5.45 -5.26
C GLY A 214 -18.02 5.00 -6.48
N HIS A 215 -18.73 4.37 -7.41
CA HIS A 215 -18.15 3.67 -8.57
C HIS A 215 -18.51 4.30 -9.90
N GLU A 216 -19.47 5.21 -9.95
CA GLU A 216 -20.00 5.76 -11.20
C GLU A 216 -20.12 7.27 -11.07
N GLY A 217 -19.86 8.01 -12.13
CA GLY A 217 -19.96 9.45 -12.09
C GLY A 217 -19.68 10.14 -13.41
N HIS A 218 -20.05 11.41 -13.49
CA HIS A 218 -19.64 12.31 -14.56
C HIS A 218 -18.25 12.85 -14.28
N MET A 219 -17.48 13.12 -15.35
CA MET A 219 -16.25 13.90 -15.21
C MET A 219 -16.53 15.39 -15.31
N TRP A 220 -15.92 16.15 -14.40
CA TRP A 220 -16.03 17.60 -14.32
C TRP A 220 -14.75 18.28 -14.80
N ASP A 221 -14.88 19.30 -15.64
CA ASP A 221 -13.78 20.10 -16.18
C ASP A 221 -14.28 21.52 -16.46
N GLU A 222 -14.24 22.36 -15.43
CA GLU A 222 -14.61 23.78 -15.52
C GLU A 222 -13.66 24.60 -16.40
N THR A 223 -12.43 24.12 -16.61
CA THR A 223 -11.39 24.87 -17.31
C THR A 223 -11.59 24.78 -18.82
N ASN A 224 -11.87 23.58 -19.32
CA ASN A 224 -11.91 23.32 -20.76
C ASN A 224 -13.32 23.07 -21.30
N CYS A 225 -14.29 22.71 -20.44
CA CYS A 225 -15.63 22.31 -20.87
C CYS A 225 -16.74 23.31 -20.58
N ALA A 226 -16.42 24.61 -20.40
CA ALA A 226 -17.41 25.65 -20.14
C ALA A 226 -18.53 25.75 -21.20
N ALA A 227 -18.21 25.46 -22.47
CA ALA A 227 -19.20 25.44 -23.56
C ALA A 227 -20.18 24.25 -23.49
N TYR A 228 -19.92 23.26 -22.62
CA TYR A 228 -20.66 22.01 -22.48
C TYR A 228 -21.16 21.80 -21.04
N GLY A 229 -21.41 22.90 -20.31
CA GLY A 229 -21.90 22.85 -18.94
C GLY A 229 -20.90 22.29 -17.93
N ASN A 230 -19.60 22.46 -18.19
CA ASN A 230 -18.46 21.98 -17.37
C ASN A 230 -18.36 20.46 -17.24
N LEU A 231 -19.13 19.70 -18.02
CA LEU A 231 -19.04 18.24 -18.07
C LEU A 231 -18.10 17.84 -19.21
N LYS A 232 -17.28 16.81 -18.97
CA LYS A 232 -16.49 16.24 -20.07
C LYS A 232 -17.42 15.54 -21.05
N THR A 233 -17.56 16.10 -22.24
CA THR A 233 -18.27 15.50 -23.39
C THR A 233 -17.28 15.05 -24.45
N TYR A 234 -17.77 14.34 -25.47
CA TYR A 234 -16.97 13.99 -26.63
C TYR A 234 -16.46 15.24 -27.36
N ASN A 235 -17.33 16.22 -27.62
CA ASN A 235 -16.91 17.46 -28.26
C ASN A 235 -15.92 18.26 -27.40
N CYS A 236 -16.07 18.27 -26.08
CA CYS A 236 -15.06 18.91 -25.21
C CYS A 236 -13.68 18.25 -25.41
N ALA A 237 -13.61 16.92 -25.37
CA ALA A 237 -12.35 16.19 -25.58
C ALA A 237 -11.77 16.38 -27.00
N MET A 238 -12.63 16.42 -28.02
CA MET A 238 -12.21 16.64 -29.41
C MET A 238 -11.75 18.08 -29.65
N PHE A 239 -12.43 19.08 -29.09
CA PHE A 239 -12.02 20.47 -29.17
C PHE A 239 -10.66 20.68 -28.48
N GLU A 240 -10.47 20.13 -27.28
CA GLU A 240 -9.19 20.20 -26.57
C GLU A 240 -8.04 19.64 -27.41
N SER A 241 -8.25 18.48 -28.03
CA SER A 241 -7.22 17.78 -28.81
C SER A 241 -6.98 18.34 -30.22
N THR A 242 -8.00 18.90 -30.88
CA THR A 242 -7.91 19.33 -32.28
C THR A 242 -7.94 20.84 -32.48
N GLN A 243 -8.45 21.59 -31.50
CA GLN A 243 -8.73 23.03 -31.61
C GLN A 243 -9.60 23.39 -32.83
N ASP A 244 -10.40 22.43 -33.30
CA ASP A 244 -11.31 22.63 -34.42
C ASP A 244 -12.64 23.19 -33.91
N ASP A 245 -12.96 24.41 -34.32
CA ASP A 245 -14.20 25.11 -33.98
C ASP A 245 -15.47 24.32 -34.35
N ALA A 246 -15.36 23.31 -35.23
CA ALA A 246 -16.45 22.38 -35.50
C ALA A 246 -16.98 21.64 -34.26
N TYR A 247 -16.14 21.49 -33.22
CA TYR A 247 -16.52 20.85 -31.96
C TYR A 247 -17.04 21.84 -30.91
N LEU A 248 -16.96 23.16 -31.10
CA LEU A 248 -17.45 24.17 -30.13
C LEU A 248 -18.99 24.20 -29.97
N GLY A 249 -19.72 23.43 -30.78
CA GLY A 249 -21.15 23.28 -30.61
C GLY A 249 -21.47 22.55 -29.32
N ASP A 250 -22.32 23.17 -28.49
CA ASP A 250 -22.85 22.54 -27.29
C ASP A 250 -23.56 21.23 -27.66
N ASP A 251 -22.99 20.12 -27.19
CA ASP A 251 -23.48 18.76 -27.33
C ASP A 251 -23.76 18.13 -25.95
N SER A 252 -23.89 18.95 -24.91
CA SER A 252 -24.14 18.46 -23.54
C SER A 252 -25.47 17.69 -23.38
N ASP A 253 -26.28 17.63 -24.44
CA ASP A 253 -27.49 16.84 -24.62
C ASP A 253 -27.38 15.67 -25.64
N HIS A 254 -26.22 15.43 -26.30
CA HIS A 254 -25.99 14.35 -27.29
C HIS A 254 -24.80 13.42 -26.91
N ASP A 255 -25.03 12.18 -26.45
CA ASP A 255 -23.96 11.26 -26.00
C ASP A 255 -23.53 10.26 -27.10
N TYR A 256 -22.58 9.39 -26.76
CA TYR A 256 -22.15 8.25 -27.58
C TYR A 256 -23.27 7.19 -27.80
N ASN A 257 -24.37 7.23 -27.05
CA ASN A 257 -25.54 6.34 -27.19
C ASN A 257 -26.75 6.99 -27.90
N GLY A 258 -26.67 8.28 -28.25
CA GLY A 258 -27.68 9.09 -28.92
C GLY A 258 -28.73 9.76 -28.03
N THR A 259 -28.56 9.88 -26.70
CA THR A 259 -29.64 10.31 -25.79
C THR A 259 -29.34 11.51 -24.86
N ASN A 260 -28.16 11.70 -24.24
CA ASN A 260 -28.01 12.75 -23.20
C ASN A 260 -26.63 13.44 -22.97
N GLY A 261 -25.67 13.40 -23.89
CA GLY A 261 -24.47 14.28 -23.90
C GLY A 261 -23.23 13.87 -23.11
N ARG A 262 -23.41 13.11 -22.04
CA ARG A 262 -22.44 13.11 -20.94
C ARG A 262 -21.62 11.83 -20.87
N LEU A 263 -20.32 11.97 -20.62
CA LEU A 263 -19.47 10.82 -20.32
C LEU A 263 -19.66 10.42 -18.85
N ILE A 264 -20.41 9.34 -18.66
CA ILE A 264 -20.49 8.62 -17.39
C ILE A 264 -19.39 7.56 -17.41
N LEU A 265 -18.46 7.63 -16.46
CA LEU A 265 -17.47 6.58 -16.28
C LEU A 265 -17.91 5.69 -15.13
N LYS A 266 -17.60 4.41 -15.27
CA LYS A 266 -17.65 3.44 -14.19
C LYS A 266 -16.22 3.10 -13.82
N PHE A 267 -15.89 3.35 -12.57
CA PHE A 267 -14.73 2.83 -11.90
C PHE A 267 -15.08 1.42 -11.43
N ASP A 268 -14.42 0.43 -12.03
CA ASP A 268 -14.40 -0.94 -11.51
C ASP A 268 -13.10 -1.09 -10.73
N PRO A 269 -13.14 -1.45 -9.44
CA PRO A 269 -11.94 -1.68 -8.65
C PRO A 269 -11.09 -2.72 -9.36
N MET A 270 -9.84 -2.36 -9.61
CA MET A 270 -8.87 -3.32 -10.12
C MET A 270 -8.26 -4.02 -8.91
N CYS A 271 -8.56 -5.31 -8.74
CA CYS A 271 -7.81 -6.20 -7.85
C CYS A 271 -6.39 -6.30 -8.42
N THR A 272 -5.52 -5.39 -7.99
CA THR A 272 -4.12 -5.44 -8.35
C THR A 272 -3.48 -6.37 -7.35
N HIS A 273 -3.13 -7.57 -7.80
CA HIS A 273 -2.36 -8.51 -7.01
C HIS A 273 -1.09 -7.83 -6.52
N ASP A 274 -0.87 -7.81 -5.21
CA ASP A 274 0.34 -7.30 -4.60
C ASP A 274 0.96 -8.39 -3.73
N ILE A 275 2.28 -8.53 -3.86
CA ILE A 275 3.10 -9.33 -2.96
C ILE A 275 4.00 -8.35 -2.26
N MET A 276 3.72 -8.09 -1.00
CA MET A 276 4.49 -7.13 -0.24
C MET A 276 5.72 -7.81 0.38
N VAL A 277 6.88 -7.28 0.03
CA VAL A 277 8.13 -7.50 0.77
C VAL A 277 8.27 -6.37 1.77
N ARG A 278 8.26 -6.71 3.05
CA ARG A 278 8.36 -5.75 4.15
C ARG A 278 9.72 -5.86 4.80
N HIS A 279 10.39 -4.73 4.87
CA HIS A 279 11.57 -4.52 5.70
C HIS A 279 11.20 -3.44 6.71
N VAL A 280 11.05 -3.85 7.97
CA VAL A 280 10.57 -2.97 9.03
C VAL A 280 11.67 -2.74 10.04
N MET A 281 11.87 -1.47 10.40
CA MET A 281 12.86 -1.01 11.37
C MET A 281 12.15 -0.10 12.37
N LEU A 282 12.26 -0.41 13.66
CA LEU A 282 11.60 0.31 14.75
C LEU A 282 12.57 0.57 15.90
N GLU A 283 12.33 1.65 16.62
CA GLU A 283 13.00 1.99 17.87
C GLU A 283 12.00 2.00 19.02
N PHE A 284 12.42 1.49 20.18
CA PHE A 284 11.61 1.43 21.39
C PHE A 284 12.34 2.01 22.58
N ILE A 285 11.58 2.66 23.47
CA ILE A 285 12.05 3.11 24.79
C ILE A 285 11.51 2.14 25.84
N GLU A 286 12.36 1.69 26.75
CA GLU A 286 12.00 0.76 27.82
C GLU A 286 11.28 1.50 28.95
N VAL A 287 9.99 1.21 29.14
CA VAL A 287 9.20 1.83 30.22
C VAL A 287 9.55 1.18 31.56
N GLY A 288 10.02 1.98 32.52
CA GLY A 288 10.28 1.55 33.90
C GLY A 288 11.71 1.15 34.21
N ALA A 289 12.64 1.27 33.25
CA ALA A 289 14.07 1.24 33.53
C ALA A 289 14.43 2.48 34.37
N GLY A 290 15.05 2.30 35.54
CA GLY A 290 15.26 3.35 36.55
C GLY A 290 16.29 4.45 36.21
N ALA A 291 16.61 4.69 34.94
CA ALA A 291 17.42 5.80 34.46
C ALA A 291 16.54 6.75 33.64
N GLU A 292 16.92 8.03 33.55
CA GLU A 292 16.16 9.06 32.84
C GLU A 292 15.95 8.69 31.35
N SER A 293 14.87 7.97 31.07
CA SER A 293 14.36 7.79 29.72
C SER A 293 13.88 9.15 29.22
N CYS A 294 14.07 9.44 27.93
CA CYS A 294 13.50 10.63 27.27
C CYS A 294 11.97 10.73 27.38
N LEU A 295 11.28 9.74 27.97
CA LEU A 295 9.87 9.81 28.35
C LEU A 295 9.56 10.96 29.32
N SER A 296 10.54 11.51 30.06
CA SER A 296 10.32 12.69 30.92
C SER A 296 10.08 14.00 30.16
N ASP A 297 10.43 14.06 28.88
CA ASP A 297 10.28 15.27 28.03
C ASP A 297 8.97 15.30 27.22
N TYR A 298 8.17 14.23 27.28
CA TYR A 298 6.85 14.15 26.62
C TYR A 298 5.65 14.39 27.58
N GLY A 299 5.90 15.07 28.71
CA GLY A 299 4.89 15.41 29.74
C GLY A 299 4.26 16.79 29.59
#